data_AF-B9NL50-F1
#
_entry.id   AF-B9NL50-F1
#
_cell.length_a   1.000
_cell.length_b   1.000
_cell.length_c   1.000
_cell.angle_alpha   90.00
_cell.angle_beta   90.00
_cell.angle_gamma   90.00
#
_symmetry.space_group_name_H-M   'P 1'
#
loop_
_entity.id
_entity.type
_entity.pdbx_description
1 polymer ?
#
loop_
_entity_poly.entity_id
_entity_poly.type
_entity_poly.pdbx_seq_one_letter_code
_entity_poly.pdbx_strand_id
1 'polypeptide(L)'
;MRLTCPNCGAQYEVPDEVIPEGGRDVQCSNCEETWFQSKDPKLSAAKPEAALSPTSTIEEAFAKAEDPPAEDAPEPKVAETEPESAEDTASSNVDPAVSSILKQEAAREAELREREGSNLESQPDLALDPPEQPKVKPKRPATTETAADAGQKDELPDVEAINSGLRGDLTSDETEVTAPARKSGGFLRGFALIIIIGVALFLIYGNANQISEAVPQADPMLKSYVSLVDQARLWLEAQTGSAAPN
;
A
#
# COMPACT_ATOMS: atom_id res chain seq x y z
N MET A 1 4.15 -29.08 -25.09
CA MET A 1 5.02 -29.37 -23.93
C MET A 1 4.35 -29.01 -22.60
N ARG A 2 4.84 -29.58 -21.48
CA ARG A 2 4.41 -29.20 -20.12
C ARG A 2 5.49 -28.37 -19.44
N LEU A 3 5.09 -27.26 -18.85
CA LEU A 3 5.94 -26.33 -18.11
C LEU A 3 5.59 -26.38 -16.63
N THR A 4 6.58 -26.23 -15.76
CA THR A 4 6.36 -26.19 -14.31
C THR A 4 7.02 -24.94 -13.76
N CYS A 5 6.25 -24.11 -13.07
CA CYS A 5 6.77 -22.90 -12.44
C CYS A 5 7.76 -23.28 -11.33
N PRO A 6 8.98 -22.70 -11.30
CA PRO A 6 9.99 -23.01 -10.28
C PRO A 6 9.66 -22.46 -8.89
N ASN A 7 8.76 -21.46 -8.80
CA ASN A 7 8.43 -20.80 -7.54
C ASN A 7 7.24 -21.48 -6.84
N CYS A 8 6.08 -21.59 -7.51
CA CYS A 8 4.86 -22.14 -6.91
C CYS A 8 4.50 -23.58 -7.35
N GLY A 9 5.25 -24.19 -8.28
CA GLY A 9 5.00 -25.56 -8.75
C GLY A 9 3.78 -25.75 -9.66
N ALA A 10 3.12 -24.66 -10.07
CA ALA A 10 1.99 -24.72 -11.01
C ALA A 10 2.41 -25.34 -12.36
N GLN A 11 1.53 -26.14 -12.95
CA GLN A 11 1.78 -26.83 -14.23
C GLN A 11 0.93 -26.21 -15.35
N TYR A 12 1.57 -25.92 -16.48
CA TYR A 12 0.94 -25.35 -17.67
C TYR A 12 1.18 -26.23 -18.88
N GLU A 13 0.13 -26.47 -19.67
CA GLU A 13 0.22 -27.18 -20.93
C GLU A 13 0.27 -26.13 -22.05
N VAL A 14 1.40 -26.04 -22.74
CA VAL A 14 1.66 -25.03 -23.77
C VAL A 14 2.01 -25.74 -25.07
N PRO A 15 1.38 -25.38 -26.21
CA PRO A 15 1.73 -25.92 -27.52
C PRO A 15 3.19 -25.60 -27.88
N ASP A 16 3.88 -26.52 -28.55
CA ASP A 16 5.30 -26.37 -28.91
C ASP A 16 5.56 -25.28 -29.97
N GLU A 17 4.50 -24.75 -30.58
CA GLU A 17 4.54 -23.64 -31.53
C GLU A 17 4.77 -22.29 -30.86
N VAL A 18 4.43 -22.17 -29.57
CA VAL A 18 4.49 -20.89 -28.81
C VAL A 18 5.88 -20.65 -28.21
N ILE A 19 6.73 -21.68 -28.13
CA ILE A 19 8.12 -21.60 -27.67
C ILE A 19 9.04 -21.75 -28.90
N PRO A 20 9.69 -20.68 -29.38
CA PRO A 20 10.61 -20.76 -30.51
C PRO A 20 11.88 -21.55 -30.13
N GLU A 21 12.64 -22.00 -31.15
CA GLU A 21 13.90 -22.76 -30.96
C GLU A 21 14.93 -21.99 -30.11
N GLY A 22 14.93 -20.66 -30.21
CA GLY A 22 15.79 -19.77 -29.41
C GLY A 22 15.36 -19.61 -27.95
N GLY A 23 14.27 -20.27 -27.52
CA GLY A 23 13.66 -20.12 -26.20
C GLY A 23 12.90 -18.80 -26.04
N ARG A 24 12.16 -18.69 -24.93
CA ARG A 24 11.37 -17.51 -24.59
C ARG A 24 11.21 -17.38 -23.07
N ASP A 25 11.14 -16.14 -22.59
CA ASP A 25 10.73 -15.83 -21.22
C ASP A 25 9.23 -16.09 -21.02
N VAL A 26 8.90 -16.90 -20.03
CA VAL A 26 7.52 -17.26 -19.66
C VAL A 26 7.24 -16.78 -18.24
N GLN A 27 6.05 -16.21 -18.04
CA GLN A 27 5.60 -15.69 -16.75
C GLN A 27 4.52 -16.60 -16.16
N CYS A 28 4.64 -16.93 -14.88
CA CYS A 28 3.63 -17.68 -14.15
C CYS A 28 2.40 -16.81 -13.88
N SER A 29 1.21 -17.25 -14.29
CA SER A 29 -0.03 -16.54 -13.96
C SER A 29 -0.44 -16.63 -12.48
N ASN A 30 0.14 -17.57 -11.72
CA ASN A 30 -0.23 -17.82 -10.32
C ASN A 30 0.65 -17.07 -9.31
N CYS A 31 1.93 -16.84 -9.64
CA CYS A 31 2.89 -16.20 -8.73
C CYS A 31 3.78 -15.13 -9.41
N GLU A 32 3.48 -14.79 -10.67
CA GLU A 32 4.16 -13.75 -11.48
C GLU A 32 5.66 -13.96 -11.74
N GLU A 33 6.22 -15.08 -11.29
CA GLU A 33 7.61 -15.48 -11.54
C GLU A 33 7.87 -15.62 -13.04
N THR A 34 8.96 -15.00 -13.52
CA THR A 34 9.38 -15.07 -14.91
C THR A 34 10.63 -15.91 -15.04
N TRP A 35 10.60 -16.93 -15.89
CA TRP A 35 11.77 -17.77 -16.16
C TRP A 35 11.92 -18.05 -17.65
N PHE A 36 13.14 -18.39 -18.06
CA PHE A 36 13.45 -18.70 -19.45
C PHE A 36 13.17 -20.17 -19.75
N GLN A 37 12.41 -20.45 -20.82
CA GLN A 37 12.12 -21.79 -21.28
C GLN A 37 12.69 -22.04 -22.68
N SER A 38 13.55 -23.05 -22.81
CA SER A 38 13.98 -23.59 -24.10
C SER A 38 13.03 -24.67 -24.60
N LYS A 39 12.91 -24.82 -25.93
CA LYS A 39 12.11 -25.88 -26.58
C LYS A 39 12.71 -27.27 -26.34
N ASP A 40 14.03 -27.35 -26.28
CA ASP A 40 14.74 -28.59 -25.94
C ASP A 40 14.91 -28.76 -24.42
N PRO A 41 14.37 -29.83 -23.81
CA PRO A 41 14.50 -30.09 -22.38
C PRO A 41 15.94 -30.41 -21.93
N LYS A 42 16.84 -30.76 -22.86
CA LYS A 42 18.26 -31.01 -22.57
C LYS A 42 19.08 -29.75 -22.31
N LEU A 43 18.62 -28.59 -22.79
CA LEU A 43 19.29 -27.29 -22.60
C LEU A 43 18.80 -26.56 -21.33
N SER A 44 17.56 -26.83 -20.89
CA SER A 44 16.98 -26.26 -19.67
C SER A 44 17.45 -26.95 -18.38
N ALA A 45 17.91 -28.21 -18.45
CA ALA A 45 18.44 -28.95 -17.29
C ALA A 45 19.91 -28.63 -16.94
N ALA A 46 20.56 -27.70 -17.66
CA ALA A 46 21.91 -27.24 -17.31
C ALA A 46 21.84 -26.20 -16.18
N LYS A 47 21.62 -26.68 -14.95
CA LYS A 47 21.96 -25.94 -13.73
C LYS A 47 23.44 -25.52 -13.81
N PRO A 48 23.80 -24.24 -13.61
CA PRO A 48 25.20 -23.84 -13.55
C PRO A 48 25.75 -24.25 -12.18
N GLU A 49 26.11 -25.52 -12.05
CA GLU A 49 26.87 -26.01 -10.90
C GLU A 49 28.01 -26.90 -11.39
N ALA A 50 29.22 -26.44 -11.08
CA ALA A 50 30.50 -27.14 -11.15
C ALA A 50 31.11 -27.44 -12.54
N ALA A 51 32.00 -26.55 -12.97
CA ALA A 51 33.44 -26.87 -13.09
C ALA A 51 34.19 -25.63 -13.55
N LEU A 52 35.14 -25.14 -12.75
CA LEU A 52 36.45 -24.59 -13.14
C LEU A 52 37.12 -24.02 -11.88
N SER A 53 37.66 -24.91 -11.05
CA SER A 53 38.95 -24.60 -10.42
C SER A 53 40.02 -24.96 -11.44
N PRO A 54 40.90 -24.00 -11.78
CA PRO A 54 42.31 -24.34 -11.74
C PRO A 54 43.07 -23.35 -10.86
N THR A 55 43.57 -23.87 -9.74
CA THR A 55 44.87 -23.47 -9.22
C THR A 55 45.91 -23.90 -10.26
N SER A 56 46.60 -22.92 -10.86
CA SER A 56 47.94 -23.07 -11.41
C SER A 56 48.50 -21.68 -11.70
N THR A 57 49.38 -21.25 -10.80
CA THR A 57 50.68 -20.65 -11.11
C THR A 57 50.78 -19.92 -12.44
N ILE A 58 50.61 -18.59 -12.38
CA ILE A 58 51.36 -17.67 -13.23
C ILE A 58 52.04 -16.68 -12.27
N GLU A 59 53.01 -17.20 -11.54
CA GLU A 59 54.13 -16.42 -11.03
C GLU A 59 55.23 -16.48 -12.10
N GLU A 60 55.91 -15.34 -12.30
CA GLU A 60 57.04 -15.16 -13.22
C GLU A 60 56.74 -15.09 -14.72
N ALA A 61 56.38 -13.89 -15.20
CA ALA A 61 57.15 -13.23 -16.27
C ALA A 61 56.51 -11.88 -16.63
N PHE A 62 56.74 -10.82 -15.85
CA PHE A 62 56.84 -9.45 -16.37
C PHE A 62 57.61 -8.60 -15.36
N ALA A 63 58.93 -8.80 -15.36
CA ALA A 63 59.88 -7.86 -14.80
C ALA A 63 60.59 -7.14 -15.95
N LYS A 64 60.35 -5.82 -16.06
CA LYS A 64 61.29 -4.73 -16.42
C LYS A 64 60.68 -3.69 -17.38
N ALA A 65 60.46 -2.48 -16.86
CA ALA A 65 60.67 -1.14 -17.46
C ALA A 65 59.81 -0.13 -16.66
N GLU A 66 60.37 0.58 -15.68
CA GLU A 66 60.89 1.97 -15.78
C GLU A 66 59.88 3.02 -15.29
N ASP A 67 60.22 3.62 -14.14
CA ASP A 67 59.79 4.96 -13.63
C ASP A 67 60.77 6.01 -14.22
N PRO A 68 60.58 7.36 -14.23
CA PRO A 68 59.49 8.30 -13.84
C PRO A 68 59.16 9.30 -15.01
N PRO A 69 58.52 10.51 -14.87
CA PRO A 69 58.08 11.24 -13.67
C PRO A 69 56.65 11.82 -13.67
N ALA A 70 56.29 12.27 -12.47
CA ALA A 70 55.13 13.08 -12.12
C ALA A 70 54.99 14.38 -12.94
N GLU A 71 53.77 14.67 -13.37
CA GLU A 71 53.29 16.01 -13.72
C GLU A 71 51.93 16.26 -13.06
N ASP A 72 51.90 17.36 -12.33
CA ASP A 72 50.77 18.08 -11.75
C ASP A 72 49.50 18.09 -12.60
N ALA A 73 48.36 17.67 -12.03
CA ALA A 73 47.05 18.22 -12.37
C ALA A 73 46.05 17.99 -11.21
N PRO A 74 45.27 19.02 -10.82
CA PRO A 74 44.62 19.10 -9.51
C PRO A 74 43.30 18.33 -9.39
N GLU A 75 43.04 17.81 -8.18
CA GLU A 75 41.77 17.23 -7.74
C GLU A 75 40.60 18.24 -7.84
N PRO A 76 39.42 17.87 -8.38
CA PRO A 76 38.25 18.71 -8.24
C PRO A 76 37.70 18.59 -6.82
N LYS A 77 37.94 19.67 -6.08
CA LYS A 77 37.39 20.06 -4.78
C LYS A 77 35.88 19.77 -4.66
N VAL A 78 35.55 18.97 -3.66
CA VAL A 78 34.21 18.83 -3.07
C VAL A 78 33.74 20.22 -2.62
N ALA A 79 32.66 20.72 -3.21
CA ALA A 79 31.96 21.92 -2.74
C ALA A 79 30.73 21.46 -1.97
N GLU A 80 30.94 21.30 -0.67
CA GLU A 80 29.90 21.25 0.36
C GLU A 80 29.18 22.60 0.37
N THR A 81 27.88 22.60 0.16
CA THR A 81 27.02 23.75 0.45
C THR A 81 25.73 23.18 1.03
N GLU A 82 25.67 23.16 2.35
CA GLU A 82 24.46 22.94 3.15
C GLU A 82 24.00 24.32 3.68
N PRO A 83 22.69 24.53 3.90
CA PRO A 83 21.99 25.76 3.56
C PRO A 83 21.82 26.71 4.75
N GLU A 84 21.68 28.00 4.45
CA GLU A 84 21.34 29.01 5.44
C GLU A 84 19.91 29.54 5.17
N SER A 85 19.12 29.52 6.26
CA SER A 85 17.94 30.33 6.55
C SER A 85 16.58 29.91 6.01
N ALA A 86 15.78 29.35 6.92
CA ALA A 86 14.33 29.31 6.89
C ALA A 86 13.75 30.62 7.44
N GLU A 87 12.84 31.28 6.72
CA GLU A 87 11.82 32.19 7.27
C GLU A 87 10.51 32.12 6.45
N ASP A 88 9.49 31.54 7.09
CA ASP A 88 8.09 31.97 7.18
C ASP A 88 7.35 32.58 5.95
N THR A 89 6.49 31.77 5.32
CA THR A 89 5.15 32.13 4.78
C THR A 89 4.54 30.89 4.08
N ALA A 90 4.22 29.85 4.85
CA ALA A 90 3.61 28.62 4.34
C ALA A 90 2.09 28.63 4.47
N SER A 91 1.42 29.57 3.78
CA SER A 91 0.04 29.37 3.36
C SER A 91 -0.08 29.80 1.90
N SER A 92 -0.05 28.80 1.02
CA SER A 92 -0.05 28.88 -0.46
C SER A 92 1.33 28.89 -1.13
N ASN A 93 2.15 27.86 -0.88
CA ASN A 93 3.34 27.61 -1.70
C ASN A 93 3.15 26.34 -2.56
N VAL A 94 2.10 26.35 -3.39
CA VAL A 94 2.01 25.42 -4.52
C VAL A 94 2.70 26.11 -5.69
N ASP A 95 3.74 25.48 -6.23
CA ASP A 95 4.46 25.97 -7.40
C ASP A 95 3.47 26.39 -8.52
N PRO A 96 3.67 27.54 -9.17
CA PRO A 96 2.72 28.06 -10.16
C PRO A 96 2.41 27.06 -11.28
N ALA A 97 3.38 26.22 -11.69
CA ALA A 97 3.17 25.18 -12.68
C ALA A 97 2.21 24.10 -12.15
N VAL A 98 2.38 23.65 -10.91
CA VAL A 98 1.49 22.68 -10.27
C VAL A 98 0.08 23.25 -10.10
N SER A 99 -0.04 24.53 -9.73
CA SER A 99 -1.35 25.19 -9.60
C SER A 99 -2.11 25.26 -10.94
N SER A 100 -1.38 25.38 -12.06
CA SER A 100 -1.97 25.40 -13.40
C SER A 100 -2.49 24.02 -13.81
N ILE A 101 -1.76 22.97 -13.45
CA ILE A 101 -2.17 21.57 -13.68
C ILE A 101 -3.42 21.23 -12.84
N LEU A 102 -3.45 21.61 -11.56
CA LEU A 102 -4.59 21.34 -10.68
C LEU A 102 -5.86 22.07 -11.15
N LYS A 103 -5.74 23.30 -11.65
CA LYS A 103 -6.88 24.03 -12.24
C LYS A 103 -7.36 23.38 -13.54
N GLN A 104 -6.44 22.88 -14.36
CA GLN A 104 -6.78 22.19 -15.60
C GLN A 104 -7.49 20.85 -15.36
N GLU A 105 -7.01 20.06 -14.38
CA GLU A 105 -7.66 18.83 -13.95
C GLU A 105 -9.03 19.10 -13.33
N ALA A 106 -9.15 20.11 -12.46
CA ALA A 106 -10.44 20.48 -11.87
C ALA A 106 -11.48 20.89 -12.94
N ALA A 107 -11.07 21.64 -13.96
CA ALA A 107 -11.95 21.99 -15.08
C ALA A 107 -12.38 20.76 -15.89
N ARG A 108 -11.46 19.82 -16.11
CA ARG A 108 -11.72 18.58 -16.85
C ARG A 108 -12.68 17.66 -16.09
N GLU A 109 -12.50 17.54 -14.78
CA GLU A 109 -13.40 16.78 -13.92
C GLU A 109 -14.81 17.40 -13.87
N ALA A 110 -14.90 18.73 -13.79
CA ALA A 110 -16.19 19.43 -13.82
C ALA A 110 -16.96 19.16 -15.12
N GLU A 111 -16.29 19.21 -16.27
CA GLU A 111 -16.91 18.92 -17.57
C GLU A 111 -17.37 17.45 -17.68
N LEU A 112 -16.58 16.51 -17.14
CA LEU A 112 -16.98 15.10 -17.05
C LEU A 112 -18.22 14.93 -16.16
N ARG A 113 -18.24 15.58 -14.99
CA ARG A 113 -19.40 15.57 -14.10
C ARG A 113 -20.63 16.20 -14.71
N GLU A 114 -20.51 17.24 -15.53
CA GLU A 114 -21.64 17.83 -16.23
C GLU A 114 -22.19 16.88 -17.30
N ARG A 115 -21.32 16.16 -18.01
CA ARG A 115 -21.72 15.13 -18.99
C ARG A 115 -22.40 13.93 -18.31
N GLU A 116 -21.86 13.44 -17.20
CA GLU A 116 -22.45 12.35 -16.42
C GLU A 116 -23.70 12.80 -15.65
N GLY A 117 -23.70 14.01 -15.10
CA GLY A 117 -24.81 14.65 -14.41
C GLY A 117 -25.98 14.97 -15.34
N SER A 118 -25.73 15.18 -16.64
CA SER A 118 -26.79 15.26 -17.66
C SER A 118 -27.42 13.90 -18.00
N ASN A 119 -26.78 12.79 -17.62
CA ASN A 119 -27.27 11.41 -17.82
C ASN A 119 -28.01 10.87 -16.57
N LEU A 120 -27.79 11.48 -15.40
CA LEU A 120 -28.58 11.22 -14.20
C LEU A 120 -29.87 12.02 -14.29
N GLU A 121 -30.99 11.36 -14.59
CA GLU A 121 -32.32 11.95 -14.42
C GLU A 121 -32.43 12.45 -12.97
N SER A 122 -32.33 13.76 -12.78
CA SER A 122 -32.64 14.41 -11.51
C SER A 122 -34.12 14.18 -11.28
N GLN A 123 -34.47 13.09 -10.59
CA GLN A 123 -35.84 12.75 -10.25
C GLN A 123 -36.34 13.84 -9.28
N PRO A 124 -37.10 14.85 -9.75
CA PRO A 124 -37.53 15.96 -8.91
C PRO A 124 -38.82 15.59 -8.15
N ASP A 125 -39.19 14.32 -8.13
CA ASP A 125 -40.50 13.82 -7.73
C ASP A 125 -40.39 12.69 -6.69
N LEU A 126 -39.56 12.91 -5.67
CA LEU A 126 -39.91 12.35 -4.36
C LEU A 126 -40.77 13.41 -3.65
N ALA A 127 -42.03 13.48 -4.09
CA ALA A 127 -43.09 14.25 -3.48
C ALA A 127 -43.34 13.77 -2.03
N LEU A 128 -42.48 14.19 -1.12
CA LEU A 128 -42.81 14.31 0.28
C LEU A 128 -43.29 15.75 0.47
N ASP A 129 -44.61 15.93 0.43
CA ASP A 129 -45.23 17.17 0.91
C ASP A 129 -44.58 17.57 2.24
N PRO A 130 -43.99 18.77 2.34
CA PRO A 130 -43.52 19.25 3.63
C PRO A 130 -44.75 19.35 4.54
N PRO A 131 -44.78 18.64 5.69
CA PRO A 131 -45.95 18.68 6.54
C PRO A 131 -46.25 20.12 6.93
N GLU A 132 -47.51 20.52 6.78
CA GLU A 132 -48.04 21.81 7.16
C GLU A 132 -47.66 22.09 8.62
N GLN A 133 -46.71 23.00 8.84
CA GLN A 133 -46.30 23.37 10.18
C GLN A 133 -47.48 24.06 10.89
N PRO A 134 -47.98 23.51 12.01
CA PRO A 134 -49.04 24.18 12.74
C PRO A 134 -48.51 25.50 13.30
N LYS A 135 -49.19 26.60 12.96
CA LYS A 135 -48.93 27.95 13.50
C LYS A 135 -49.30 27.98 14.99
N VAL A 136 -48.41 27.49 15.84
CA VAL A 136 -48.56 27.64 17.29
C VAL A 136 -48.08 29.03 17.68
N LYS A 137 -49.01 29.90 18.08
CA LYS A 137 -48.71 31.21 18.66
C LYS A 137 -47.98 30.99 20.00
N PRO A 138 -46.79 31.55 20.23
CA PRO A 138 -46.12 31.42 21.52
C PRO A 138 -46.89 32.26 22.56
N LYS A 139 -47.55 31.59 23.49
CA LYS A 139 -48.05 32.22 24.72
C LYS A 139 -46.86 32.31 25.69
N ARG A 140 -46.32 33.51 25.89
CA ARG A 140 -45.36 33.80 26.98
C ARG A 140 -46.03 33.51 28.33
N PRO A 141 -45.53 32.58 29.16
CA PRO A 141 -45.81 32.62 30.58
C PRO A 141 -44.80 33.57 31.26
N ALA A 142 -45.35 34.40 32.14
CA ALA A 142 -44.60 35.30 33.00
C ALA A 142 -43.69 34.51 33.95
N THR A 143 -42.52 35.08 34.18
CA THR A 143 -41.55 34.75 35.22
C THR A 143 -42.20 34.64 36.60
N THR A 144 -42.01 33.51 37.28
CA THR A 144 -41.89 33.46 38.73
C THR A 144 -40.77 32.51 39.12
N GLU A 145 -39.98 33.02 40.05
CA GLU A 145 -38.68 32.60 40.56
C GLU A 145 -38.54 31.17 41.09
N THR A 146 -37.42 30.55 40.68
CA THR A 146 -36.47 29.77 41.49
C THR A 146 -36.85 28.35 41.95
N ALA A 147 -36.62 27.38 41.05
CA ALA A 147 -36.17 26.04 41.42
C ALA A 147 -34.94 25.70 40.55
N ALA A 148 -33.74 25.89 41.10
CA ALA A 148 -32.48 25.54 40.47
C ALA A 148 -32.12 24.10 40.84
N ASP A 149 -32.64 23.13 40.08
CA ASP A 149 -32.11 21.77 40.02
C ASP A 149 -32.62 21.07 38.75
N ALA A 150 -31.71 20.40 38.05
CA ALA A 150 -31.94 19.48 36.92
C ALA A 150 -32.53 20.07 35.61
N GLY A 151 -31.65 20.44 34.68
CA GLY A 151 -31.99 20.73 33.29
C GLY A 151 -30.93 20.18 32.33
N GLN A 152 -30.98 18.87 32.10
CA GLN A 152 -30.22 18.15 31.08
C GLN A 152 -31.17 17.80 29.91
N LYS A 153 -30.68 17.96 28.66
CA LYS A 153 -31.31 17.76 27.32
C LYS A 153 -31.79 19.08 26.69
N ASP A 154 -31.48 19.46 25.45
CA ASP A 154 -30.89 18.80 24.29
C ASP A 154 -30.15 19.90 23.49
N GLU A 155 -28.82 19.98 23.60
CA GLU A 155 -28.01 20.75 22.68
C GLU A 155 -26.92 19.80 22.19
N LEU A 156 -26.93 19.55 20.89
CA LEU A 156 -25.98 18.66 20.23
C LEU A 156 -24.56 19.07 20.62
N PRO A 157 -23.66 18.12 20.93
CA PRO A 157 -22.28 18.44 21.26
C PRO A 157 -21.66 19.27 20.12
N ASP A 158 -21.09 20.41 20.49
CA ASP A 158 -20.58 21.42 19.57
C ASP A 158 -19.49 20.82 18.66
N VAL A 159 -19.67 20.95 17.34
CA VAL A 159 -18.81 20.30 16.34
C VAL A 159 -17.38 20.86 16.39
N GLU A 160 -17.23 22.08 16.92
CA GLU A 160 -15.96 22.74 17.20
C GLU A 160 -15.10 21.94 18.20
N ALA A 161 -15.72 21.30 19.19
CA ALA A 161 -15.02 20.49 20.18
C ALA A 161 -14.47 19.18 19.58
N ILE A 162 -15.16 18.64 18.58
CA ILE A 162 -14.75 17.41 17.88
C ILE A 162 -13.55 17.69 16.97
N ASN A 163 -13.58 18.79 16.21
CA ASN A 163 -12.46 19.19 15.34
C ASN A 163 -11.24 19.68 16.12
N SER A 164 -11.45 20.33 17.26
CA SER A 164 -10.36 20.76 18.14
C SER A 164 -9.59 19.59 18.73
N GLY A 165 -10.25 18.46 19.00
CA GLY A 165 -9.61 17.23 19.45
C GLY A 165 -8.76 16.52 18.39
N LEU A 166 -9.05 16.73 17.10
CA LEU A 166 -8.29 16.14 16.00
C LEU A 166 -7.10 17.01 15.55
N ARG A 167 -7.18 18.33 15.74
CA ARG A 167 -6.13 19.27 15.32
C ARG A 167 -5.07 19.52 16.39
N GLY A 168 -5.39 19.29 17.67
CA GLY A 168 -4.45 19.42 18.79
C GLY A 168 -3.31 18.40 18.83
N ASP A 169 -3.38 17.31 18.05
CA ASP A 169 -2.33 16.27 17.97
C ASP A 169 -1.20 16.58 16.97
N LEU A 170 -1.32 17.67 16.20
CA LEU A 170 -0.33 18.05 15.18
C LEU A 170 0.53 19.26 15.55
N THR A 171 0.29 19.87 16.71
CA THR A 171 1.10 20.98 17.24
C THR A 171 1.41 20.72 18.70
N SER A 172 2.42 19.89 18.96
CA SER A 172 3.04 19.78 20.27
C SER A 172 4.53 19.92 20.10
N ASP A 173 4.98 21.16 20.07
CA ASP A 173 6.35 21.52 20.40
C ASP A 173 6.34 22.37 21.67
N GLU A 174 7.16 21.92 22.61
CA GLU A 174 7.68 22.58 23.82
C GLU A 174 6.71 23.28 24.79
N THR A 175 6.34 22.58 25.88
CA THR A 175 6.53 23.13 27.25
C THR A 175 6.40 22.04 28.31
N GLU A 176 7.42 21.99 29.14
CA GLU A 176 7.62 21.10 30.28
C GLU A 176 6.58 21.36 31.39
N VAL A 177 5.61 20.44 31.56
CA VAL A 177 4.93 20.21 32.86
C VAL A 177 4.65 18.71 33.00
N THR A 178 5.35 18.07 33.93
CA THR A 178 5.21 16.65 34.24
C THR A 178 3.89 16.37 34.99
N ALA A 179 2.87 15.97 34.25
CA ALA A 179 1.77 15.14 34.75
C ALA A 179 1.71 13.88 33.86
N PRO A 180 1.46 12.67 34.42
CA PRO A 180 1.43 11.47 33.60
C PRO A 180 0.20 11.53 32.69
N ALA A 181 0.42 11.96 31.46
CA ALA A 181 -0.54 11.87 30.38
C ALA A 181 -1.00 10.41 30.31
N ARG A 182 -2.28 10.17 30.64
CA ARG A 182 -2.88 8.85 30.39
C ARG A 182 -2.96 8.71 28.88
N LYS A 183 -1.99 7.98 28.32
CA LYS A 183 -1.87 7.70 26.89
C LYS A 183 -3.17 7.04 26.41
N SER A 184 -3.99 7.79 25.67
CA SER A 184 -5.20 7.30 24.99
C SER A 184 -4.89 6.48 23.71
N GLY A 185 -3.63 6.13 23.46
CA GLY A 185 -3.18 5.40 22.26
C GLY A 185 -3.39 3.87 22.26
N GLY A 186 -4.42 3.36 22.93
CA GLY A 186 -4.67 1.91 23.04
C GLY A 186 -5.16 1.28 21.73
N PHE A 187 -6.02 1.99 20.99
CA PHE A 187 -6.66 1.46 19.80
C PHE A 187 -5.69 1.28 18.62
N LEU A 188 -4.87 2.30 18.31
CA LEU A 188 -3.86 2.19 17.25
C LEU A 188 -2.83 1.10 17.54
N ARG A 189 -2.44 0.89 18.81
CA ARG A 189 -1.55 -0.21 19.19
C ARG A 189 -2.20 -1.58 19.01
N GLY A 190 -3.47 -1.72 19.36
CA GLY A 190 -4.22 -2.96 19.12
C GLY A 190 -4.39 -3.24 17.64
N PHE A 191 -4.76 -2.23 16.85
CA PHE A 191 -4.91 -2.34 15.40
C PHE A 191 -3.58 -2.67 14.70
N ALA A 192 -2.48 -2.00 15.09
CA ALA A 192 -1.15 -2.32 14.58
C ALA A 192 -0.74 -3.77 14.92
N LEU A 193 -1.04 -4.25 16.12
CA LEU A 193 -0.79 -5.64 16.50
C LEU A 193 -1.58 -6.60 15.60
N ILE A 194 -2.86 -6.33 15.33
CA ILE A 194 -3.67 -7.14 14.42
C ILE A 194 -3.11 -7.14 13.00
N ILE A 195 -2.69 -5.99 12.47
CA ILE A 195 -2.04 -5.92 11.15
C ILE A 195 -0.76 -6.75 11.13
N ILE A 196 0.09 -6.63 12.16
CA ILE A 196 1.33 -7.41 12.26
C ILE A 196 1.01 -8.91 12.28
N ILE A 197 0.00 -9.35 13.05
CA ILE A 197 -0.44 -10.74 13.05
C ILE A 197 -0.93 -11.15 11.66
N GLY A 198 -1.73 -10.31 10.98
CA GLY A 198 -2.23 -10.58 9.64
C GLY A 198 -1.11 -10.76 8.62
N VAL A 199 -0.10 -9.88 8.64
CA VAL A 199 1.10 -9.99 7.80
C VAL A 199 1.89 -11.25 8.15
N ALA A 200 2.06 -11.58 9.43
CA ALA A 200 2.74 -12.81 9.84
C ALA A 200 2.01 -14.07 9.33
N LEU A 201 0.68 -14.13 9.45
CA LEU A 201 -0.12 -15.22 8.91
C LEU A 201 -0.03 -15.32 7.38
N PHE A 202 -0.06 -14.18 6.69
CA PHE A 202 0.13 -14.14 5.24
C PHE A 202 1.50 -14.67 4.82
N LEU A 203 2.58 -14.30 5.53
CA LEU A 203 3.92 -14.84 5.29
C LEU A 203 4.00 -16.34 5.59
N ILE A 204 3.33 -16.82 6.64
CA ILE A 204 3.24 -18.26 6.96
C ILE A 204 2.53 -19.02 5.84
N TYR A 205 1.42 -18.49 5.31
CA TYR A 205 0.69 -19.09 4.20
C TYR A 205 1.56 -19.17 2.94
N GLY A 206 2.18 -18.06 2.54
CA GLY A 206 3.03 -18.00 1.34
C GLY A 206 4.28 -18.87 1.42
N ASN A 207 4.83 -19.06 2.62
CA ASN A 207 6.04 -19.86 2.86
C ASN A 207 5.75 -21.24 3.46
N ALA A 208 4.51 -21.75 3.38
CA ALA A 208 4.10 -22.98 4.07
C ALA A 208 5.00 -24.19 3.73
N ASN A 209 5.45 -24.32 2.48
CA ASN A 209 6.35 -25.40 2.05
C ASN A 209 7.76 -25.28 2.66
N GLN A 210 8.33 -24.07 2.72
CA GLN A 210 9.65 -23.88 3.34
C GLN A 210 9.60 -24.13 4.86
N ILE A 211 8.47 -23.78 5.50
CA ILE A 211 8.28 -23.98 6.94
C ILE A 211 8.09 -25.46 7.27
N SER A 212 7.43 -26.24 6.42
CA SER A 212 7.25 -27.69 6.64
C SER A 212 8.55 -28.48 6.47
N GLU A 213 9.45 -28.04 5.60
CA GLU A 213 10.80 -28.60 5.46
C GLU A 213 11.66 -28.31 6.70
N ALA A 214 11.61 -27.08 7.22
CA ALA A 214 12.38 -26.68 8.39
C ALA A 214 11.81 -27.26 9.71
N VAL A 215 10.49 -27.40 9.80
CA VAL A 215 9.78 -27.84 11.02
C VAL A 215 8.72 -28.90 10.66
N PRO A 216 9.13 -30.18 10.49
CA PRO A 216 8.22 -31.27 10.08
C PRO A 216 7.07 -31.53 11.06
N GLN A 217 7.26 -31.19 12.33
CA GLN A 217 6.23 -31.31 13.37
C GLN A 217 5.05 -30.35 13.20
N ALA A 218 5.25 -29.22 12.50
CA ALA A 218 4.20 -28.23 12.26
C ALA A 218 3.36 -28.54 11.01
N ASP A 219 3.83 -29.47 10.17
CA ASP A 219 3.25 -29.86 8.89
C ASP A 219 1.73 -30.19 8.93
N PRO A 220 1.20 -30.99 9.88
CA PRO A 220 -0.24 -31.25 9.95
C PRO A 220 -1.07 -30.00 10.29
N MET A 221 -0.56 -29.11 11.14
CA MET A 221 -1.24 -27.87 11.50
C MET A 221 -1.22 -26.87 10.35
N LEU A 222 -0.07 -26.73 9.67
CA LEU A 222 0.09 -25.87 8.50
C LEU A 222 -0.84 -26.28 7.36
N LYS A 223 -0.90 -27.59 7.05
CA LYS A 223 -1.82 -28.12 6.03
C LYS A 223 -3.29 -27.79 6.34
N SER A 224 -3.70 -27.92 7.60
CA SER A 224 -5.05 -27.56 8.00
C SER A 224 -5.34 -26.07 7.81
N TYR A 225 -4.40 -25.20 8.17
CA TYR A 225 -4.51 -23.75 8.00
C TYR A 225 -4.57 -23.35 6.52
N VAL A 226 -3.64 -23.85 5.70
CA VAL A 226 -3.60 -23.59 4.25
C VAL A 226 -4.91 -24.03 3.59
N SER A 227 -5.41 -25.22 3.92
CA SER A 227 -6.68 -25.71 3.37
C SER A 227 -7.87 -24.82 3.69
N LEU A 228 -7.91 -24.22 4.88
CA LEU A 228 -8.99 -23.30 5.28
C LEU A 228 -8.90 -21.99 4.49
N VAL A 229 -7.70 -21.45 4.31
CA VAL A 229 -7.47 -20.25 3.52
C VAL A 229 -7.83 -20.49 2.05
N ASP A 230 -7.45 -21.64 1.49
CA ASP A 230 -7.78 -22.02 0.11
C ASP A 230 -9.29 -22.15 -0.09
N GLN A 231 -10.00 -22.78 0.87
CA GLN A 231 -11.47 -22.86 0.83
C GLN A 231 -12.12 -21.48 0.88
N ALA A 232 -11.63 -20.58 1.74
CA ALA A 232 -12.13 -19.22 1.84
C ALA A 232 -11.89 -18.43 0.54
N ARG A 233 -10.72 -18.62 -0.08
CA ARG A 233 -10.38 -18.01 -1.37
C ARG A 233 -11.29 -18.51 -2.49
N LEU A 234 -11.44 -19.83 -2.63
CA LEU A 234 -12.31 -20.42 -3.65
C LEU A 234 -13.77 -20.04 -3.45
N TRP A 235 -14.23 -19.93 -2.20
CA TRP A 235 -15.56 -19.42 -1.88
C TRP A 235 -15.75 -17.97 -2.33
N LEU A 236 -14.75 -17.11 -2.09
CA LEU A 236 -14.78 -15.71 -2.53
C LEU A 236 -14.78 -15.60 -4.06
N GLU A 237 -13.96 -16.40 -4.74
CA GLU A 237 -13.90 -16.47 -6.21
C GLU A 237 -15.24 -16.92 -6.79
N ALA A 238 -15.90 -17.93 -6.20
CA ALA A 238 -17.24 -18.36 -6.59
C ALA A 238 -18.30 -17.25 -6.39
N GLN A 239 -18.21 -16.50 -5.30
CA GLN A 239 -19.11 -15.38 -5.03
C GLN A 239 -18.94 -14.25 -6.06
N THR A 240 -17.71 -13.94 -6.47
CA THR A 240 -17.44 -12.92 -7.49
C THR A 240 -17.74 -13.40 -8.91
N GLY A 241 -17.50 -14.68 -9.21
CA GLY A 241 -17.71 -15.27 -10.53
C GLY A 241 -19.19 -15.54 -10.87
N SER A 242 -20.04 -15.75 -9.86
CA SER A 242 -21.49 -15.90 -10.04
C SER A 242 -22.23 -14.60 -10.37
N ALA A 243 -21.57 -13.44 -10.17
CA ALA A 243 -22.15 -12.11 -10.41
C ALA A 243 -21.88 -11.56 -11.83
N ALA A 244 -21.20 -12.31 -12.71
CA ALA A 244 -21.02 -11.93 -14.11
C ALA A 244 -22.20 -12.44 -14.96
N PRO A 245 -23.16 -11.58 -15.38
CA PRO A 245 -24.12 -11.96 -16.40
C PRO A 245 -23.39 -12.14 -17.74
N ASN A 246 -23.76 -13.21 -18.48
CA ASN A 246 -23.40 -13.40 -19.89
C ASN A 246 -24.03 -12.32 -20.76
#